data_AF-A0A3Q0FI88-F1
#
_entry.id   AF-A0A3Q0FI88-F1
#
_cell.length_a   1.000
_cell.length_b   1.000
_cell.length_c   1.000
_cell.angle_alpha   90.00
_cell.angle_beta   90.00
_cell.angle_gamma   90.00
#
_symmetry.space_group_name_H-M   'P 1'
#
loop_
_entity.id
_entity.type
_entity.pdbx_description
1 polymer ?
#
loop_
_entity_poly.entity_id
_entity_poly.type
_entity_poly.pdbx_seq_one_letter_code
_entity_poly.pdbx_strand_id
1 'polypeptide(L)'
;MWLSKSVRVSLLPSIAKFPPFLPMHNSLFCSHSHSQTSSHDEAVSQFNRLLRQRDVPPIEFGKILGFLVEMKRYPTAISLIRQMELKGIHNNLIRLSLLINCFCHLHKLGFAFSVFAKILKRGYHPNAITLNTLMRGLCDKGDVKEALNLHDKVIVLGFRLDQFTYGILINGLSKIGKTEAAIELLRTIQA
;
A
#
# COMPACT_ATOMS: atom_id res chain seq x y z
N MET A 1 -31.77 -48.51 -9.97
CA MET A 1 -30.68 -48.58 -8.98
C MET A 1 -29.71 -47.44 -9.28
N TRP A 2 -29.76 -46.25 -8.64
CA TRP A 2 -29.33 -45.96 -7.24
C TRP A 2 -27.91 -46.53 -7.00
N LEU A 3 -26.82 -45.79 -6.70
CA LEU A 3 -26.58 -44.54 -5.96
C LEU A 3 -25.30 -43.85 -6.51
N SER A 4 -25.24 -42.54 -6.73
CA SER A 4 -24.84 -41.50 -5.76
C SER A 4 -23.62 -41.84 -4.89
N LYS A 5 -22.48 -41.16 -5.15
CA LYS A 5 -21.57 -40.73 -4.10
C LYS A 5 -21.28 -39.25 -4.26
N SER A 6 -22.09 -38.50 -3.52
CA SER A 6 -21.85 -37.14 -3.06
C SER A 6 -20.40 -36.95 -2.59
N VAL A 7 -19.66 -36.05 -3.21
CA VAL A 7 -18.54 -35.37 -2.54
C VAL A 7 -19.11 -34.06 -2.01
N ARG A 8 -19.40 -34.06 -0.70
CA ARG A 8 -19.68 -32.85 0.06
C ARG A 8 -18.47 -31.93 -0.06
N VAL A 9 -18.58 -30.85 -0.83
CA VAL A 9 -17.71 -29.68 -0.62
C VAL A 9 -18.23 -29.00 0.63
N SER A 10 -17.70 -29.44 1.77
CA SER A 10 -17.91 -28.79 3.05
C SER A 10 -17.39 -27.36 2.99
N LEU A 11 -18.31 -26.41 3.16
CA LEU A 11 -18.02 -25.03 3.47
C LEU A 11 -17.04 -24.96 4.67
N LEU A 12 -15.87 -24.39 4.45
CA LEU A 12 -15.17 -23.61 5.47
C LEU A 12 -14.62 -22.33 4.81
N PRO A 13 -14.97 -21.15 5.34
CA PRO A 13 -14.57 -19.87 4.78
C PRO A 13 -13.13 -19.56 5.18
N SER A 14 -12.17 -19.77 4.29
CA SER A 14 -10.82 -19.23 4.46
C SER A 14 -10.75 -17.84 3.83
N ILE A 15 -11.39 -16.88 4.52
CA ILE A 15 -11.03 -15.47 4.37
C ILE A 15 -9.60 -15.36 4.88
N ALA A 16 -8.64 -15.38 3.97
CA ALA A 16 -7.28 -14.95 4.26
C ALA A 16 -7.31 -13.42 4.48
N LYS A 17 -7.76 -13.00 5.66
CA LYS A 17 -7.43 -11.69 6.24
C LYS A 17 -5.98 -11.78 6.71
N PHE A 18 -5.05 -11.32 5.87
CA PHE A 18 -3.68 -10.99 6.30
C PHE A 18 -3.11 -9.88 5.40
N PRO A 19 -2.41 -8.89 5.98
CA PRO A 19 -2.98 -7.93 6.91
C PRO A 19 -3.05 -6.53 6.24
N PRO A 20 -3.95 -5.62 6.66
CA PRO A 20 -3.56 -4.20 6.63
C PRO A 20 -2.33 -4.10 7.52
N PHE A 21 -1.19 -3.55 7.05
CA PHE A 21 0.05 -3.32 7.80
C PHE A 21 0.16 -4.11 9.12
N LEU A 22 0.98 -5.18 9.15
CA LEU A 22 1.32 -5.96 10.36
C LEU A 22 0.72 -5.38 11.67
N PRO A 23 -0.26 -6.00 12.34
CA PRO A 23 -0.54 -5.65 13.71
C PRO A 23 0.67 -6.11 14.53
N MET A 24 1.70 -5.27 14.56
CA MET A 24 2.77 -5.39 15.53
C MET A 24 2.08 -5.21 16.86
N HIS A 25 1.94 -6.32 17.59
CA HIS A 25 1.44 -6.33 18.96
C HIS A 25 1.98 -5.11 19.70
N ASN A 26 1.04 -4.36 20.26
CA ASN A 26 1.23 -3.06 20.90
C ASN A 26 1.97 -3.20 22.23
N SER A 27 3.18 -3.75 22.23
CA SER A 27 3.91 -4.11 23.47
C SER A 27 4.92 -3.07 23.94
N LEU A 28 5.02 -1.90 23.32
CA LEU A 28 6.09 -0.94 23.66
C LEU A 28 5.69 0.50 23.95
N PHE A 29 4.40 0.85 23.96
CA PHE A 29 3.93 2.12 24.53
C PHE A 29 3.30 1.89 25.92
N CYS A 30 4.03 1.25 26.82
CA CYS A 30 3.74 1.32 28.25
C CYS A 30 5.03 1.64 29.01
N SER A 31 5.34 2.92 29.13
CA SER A 31 6.11 3.45 30.26
C SER A 31 5.60 4.86 30.61
N HIS A 32 4.68 4.87 31.56
CA HIS A 32 4.27 5.95 32.48
C HIS A 32 4.74 7.38 32.18
N SER A 33 3.81 8.23 31.74
CA SER A 33 3.47 9.48 32.45
C SER A 33 2.19 10.07 31.87
N HIS A 34 1.23 10.39 32.74
CA HIS A 34 -0.05 11.02 32.36
C HIS A 34 0.21 12.42 31.77
N SER A 35 0.12 12.52 30.46
CA SER A 35 -0.33 13.72 29.76
C SER A 35 -1.05 13.26 28.50
N GLN A 36 -2.21 13.86 28.19
CA GLN A 36 -2.96 13.60 26.96
C GLN A 36 -2.23 14.21 25.75
N THR A 37 -1.00 13.75 25.49
CA THR A 37 -0.37 13.96 24.19
C THR A 37 -1.01 12.98 23.22
N SER A 38 -1.38 13.45 22.02
CA SER A 38 -1.90 12.57 20.98
C SER A 38 -0.83 11.51 20.71
N SER A 39 -1.19 10.23 20.65
CA SER A 39 -0.25 9.12 20.37
C SER A 39 0.64 9.39 19.12
N HIS A 40 0.19 10.25 18.21
CA HIS A 40 0.98 10.82 17.12
C HIS A 40 2.22 11.64 17.56
N ASP A 41 2.07 12.56 18.52
CA ASP A 41 3.14 13.48 18.93
C ASP A 41 4.25 12.74 19.68
N GLU A 42 3.87 11.69 20.41
CA GLU A 42 4.82 10.77 21.04
C GLU A 42 5.60 9.98 19.98
N ALA A 43 4.92 9.46 18.94
CA ALA A 43 5.56 8.77 17.84
C ALA A 43 6.56 9.68 17.08
N VAL A 44 6.20 10.93 16.83
CA VAL A 44 7.10 11.93 16.21
C VAL A 44 8.29 12.23 17.12
N SER A 45 8.05 12.40 18.42
CA SER A 45 9.10 12.66 19.41
C SER A 45 10.09 11.50 19.51
N GLN A 46 9.58 10.26 19.51
CA GLN A 46 10.40 9.05 19.45
C GLN A 46 11.22 9.00 18.17
N PHE A 47 10.62 9.29 17.02
CA PHE A 47 11.33 9.32 15.73
C PHE A 47 12.49 10.32 15.73
N ASN A 48 12.25 11.53 16.22
CA ASN A 48 13.27 12.58 16.31
C ASN A 48 14.40 12.20 17.29
N ARG A 49 14.08 11.47 18.37
CA ARG A 49 15.08 10.91 19.27
C ARG A 49 15.95 9.87 18.56
N LEU A 50 15.34 8.98 17.79
CA LEU A 50 16.07 7.98 17.00
C LEU A 50 16.98 8.65 15.95
N LEU A 51 16.51 9.69 15.25
CA LEU A 51 17.32 10.41 14.26
C LEU A 51 18.61 11.05 14.84
N ARG A 52 18.65 11.31 16.16
CA ARG A 52 19.83 11.87 16.84
C ARG A 52 20.84 10.80 17.27
N GLN A 53 20.45 9.54 17.31
CA GLN A 53 21.31 8.44 17.71
C GLN A 53 22.15 7.96 16.51
N ARG A 54 23.42 7.62 16.77
CA ARG A 54 24.40 7.25 15.74
C ARG A 54 24.11 5.87 15.12
N ASP A 55 23.58 4.93 15.91
CA ASP A 55 23.44 3.51 15.54
C ASP A 55 22.00 3.00 15.73
N VAL A 56 21.04 3.58 15.02
CA VAL A 56 19.64 3.10 15.09
C VAL A 56 19.40 2.00 14.06
N PRO A 57 18.89 0.82 14.49
CA PRO A 57 18.45 -0.20 13.55
C PRO A 57 17.37 0.35 12.60
N PRO A 58 17.51 0.16 11.27
CA PRO A 58 16.54 0.65 10.29
C PRO A 58 15.09 0.22 10.52
N ILE A 59 14.89 -0.85 11.29
CA ILE A 59 13.59 -1.44 11.65
C ILE A 59 12.77 -0.50 12.56
N GLU A 60 13.41 0.21 13.50
CA GLU A 60 12.71 1.05 14.48
C GLU A 60 12.00 2.23 13.82
N PHE A 61 12.62 2.85 12.80
CA PHE A 61 11.95 3.86 11.98
C PHE A 61 10.73 3.29 11.25
N GLY A 62 10.81 2.04 10.79
CA GLY A 62 9.72 1.37 10.08
C GLY A 62 8.46 1.23 10.93
N LYS A 63 8.61 0.88 12.21
CA LYS A 63 7.49 0.75 13.16
C LYS A 63 6.73 2.07 13.33
N ILE A 64 7.48 3.15 13.58
CA ILE A 64 6.89 4.48 13.79
C ILE A 64 6.18 4.97 12.52
N LEU A 65 6.80 4.77 11.36
CA LEU A 65 6.20 5.17 10.08
C LEU A 65 4.94 4.37 9.77
N GLY A 66 4.93 3.06 10.04
CA GLY A 66 3.75 2.20 9.90
C GLY A 66 2.59 2.71 10.78
N PHE A 67 2.86 2.93 12.07
CA PHE A 67 1.90 3.49 13.02
C PHE A 67 1.29 4.82 12.53
N LEU A 68 2.13 5.75 12.04
CA LEU A 68 1.64 7.05 11.54
C LEU A 68 0.74 6.90 10.31
N VAL A 69 1.02 5.94 9.43
CA VAL A 69 0.20 5.67 8.25
C VAL A 69 -1.13 5.00 8.62
N GLU A 70 -1.13 4.09 9.60
CA GLU A 70 -2.36 3.50 10.15
C GLU A 70 -3.26 4.57 10.78
N MET A 71 -2.66 5.53 11.48
CA MET A 71 -3.34 6.71 12.03
C MET A 71 -3.73 7.75 10.97
N LYS A 72 -3.51 7.47 9.67
CA LYS A 72 -3.79 8.35 8.52
C LYS A 72 -3.05 9.69 8.58
N ARG A 73 -1.93 9.76 9.30
CA ARG A 73 -1.07 10.95 9.45
C ARG A 73 -0.07 11.02 8.29
N TYR A 74 -0.57 10.93 7.06
CA TYR A 74 0.23 10.84 5.84
C TYR A 74 1.21 12.01 5.65
N PRO A 75 0.82 13.30 5.89
CA PRO A 75 1.76 14.41 5.75
C PRO A 75 2.95 14.31 6.71
N THR A 76 2.70 13.88 7.95
CA THR A 76 3.75 13.64 8.95
C THR A 76 4.67 12.52 8.49
N ALA A 77 4.12 11.37 8.09
CA ALA A 77 4.92 10.23 7.61
C ALA A 77 5.81 10.61 6.42
N ILE A 78 5.29 11.39 5.45
CA ILE A 78 6.08 11.90 4.32
C ILE A 78 7.21 12.81 4.80
N SER A 79 6.93 13.74 5.73
CA SER A 79 7.94 14.65 6.29
C SER A 79 9.08 13.88 6.95
N LEU A 80 8.75 12.89 7.79
CA LEU A 80 9.74 12.08 8.50
C LEU A 80 10.61 11.24 7.55
N ILE A 81 10.03 10.62 6.51
CA ILE A 81 10.79 9.88 5.50
C ILE A 81 11.75 10.81 4.73
N ARG A 82 11.35 12.05 4.44
CA ARG A 82 12.23 13.04 3.81
C ARG A 82 13.37 13.45 4.74
N GLN A 83 13.11 13.63 6.03
CA GLN A 83 14.16 13.94 7.02
C GLN A 83 15.20 12.82 7.10
N MET A 84 14.79 11.55 7.04
CA MET A 84 15.73 10.43 6.96
C MET A 84 16.65 10.53 5.74
N GLU A 85 16.08 10.84 4.57
CA GLU A 85 16.87 11.00 3.34
C GLU A 85 17.85 12.18 3.43
N LEU A 86 17.45 13.30 4.02
CA LEU A 86 18.34 14.45 4.28
C LEU A 86 19.47 14.14 5.27
N LYS A 87 19.26 13.17 6.17
CA LYS A 87 20.30 12.65 7.08
C LYS A 87 21.18 11.57 6.44
N GLY A 88 21.04 11.31 5.15
CA GLY A 88 21.81 10.32 4.41
C GLY A 88 21.29 8.88 4.56
N ILE A 89 20.18 8.67 5.28
CA ILE A 89 19.56 7.36 5.39
C ILE A 89 18.74 7.10 4.11
N HIS A 90 19.30 6.29 3.23
CA HIS A 90 18.70 6.04 1.93
C HIS A 90 17.40 5.25 2.04
N ASN A 91 16.36 5.73 1.36
CA ASN A 91 15.09 5.03 1.26
C ASN A 91 15.24 3.72 0.48
N ASN A 92 14.89 2.61 1.12
CA ASN A 92 14.71 1.30 0.49
C ASN A 92 13.32 1.18 -0.16
N LEU A 93 13.06 0.09 -0.87
CA LEU A 93 11.79 -0.16 -1.55
C LEU A 93 10.58 0.00 -0.62
N ILE A 94 10.66 -0.52 0.62
CA ILE A 94 9.57 -0.44 1.60
C ILE A 94 9.17 1.02 1.89
N ARG A 95 10.14 1.91 2.13
CA ARG A 95 9.85 3.34 2.40
C ARG A 95 9.33 4.06 1.16
N LEU A 96 9.81 3.70 -0.03
CA LEU A 96 9.31 4.28 -1.29
C LEU A 96 7.86 3.83 -1.57
N SER A 97 7.52 2.56 -1.34
CA SER A 97 6.14 2.07 -1.42
C SER A 97 5.22 2.76 -0.40
N LEU A 98 5.72 3.03 0.82
CA LEU A 98 4.98 3.78 1.83
C LEU A 98 4.69 5.22 1.39
N LEU A 99 5.66 5.90 0.78
CA LEU A 99 5.46 7.24 0.20
C LEU A 99 4.39 7.23 -0.90
N ILE A 100 4.39 6.23 -1.78
CA ILE A 100 3.35 6.06 -2.81
C ILE A 100 1.98 5.94 -2.15
N ASN A 101 1.85 5.10 -1.13
CA ASN A 101 0.60 4.94 -0.39
C ASN A 101 0.11 6.27 0.21
N CYS A 102 0.98 6.99 0.91
CA CYS A 102 0.67 8.31 1.48
C CYS A 102 0.23 9.32 0.41
N PHE A 103 0.93 9.38 -0.73
CA PHE A 103 0.57 10.30 -1.80
C PHE A 103 -0.75 9.94 -2.49
N CYS A 104 -1.04 8.66 -2.70
CA CYS A 104 -2.33 8.21 -3.24
C CYS A 104 -3.49 8.60 -2.31
N HIS A 105 -3.35 8.38 -0.99
CA HIS A 105 -4.37 8.78 -0.01
C HIS A 105 -4.56 10.30 0.10
N LEU A 106 -3.55 11.09 -0.27
CA LEU A 106 -3.63 12.55 -0.34
C LEU A 106 -4.08 13.06 -1.72
N HIS A 107 -4.49 12.17 -2.63
CA HIS A 107 -4.83 12.48 -4.03
C HIS A 107 -3.70 13.22 -4.80
N LYS A 108 -2.46 13.03 -4.37
CA LYS A 108 -1.23 13.65 -4.89
C LYS A 108 -0.51 12.72 -5.87
N LEU A 109 -1.23 12.23 -6.88
CA LEU A 109 -0.75 11.18 -7.80
C LEU A 109 0.54 11.56 -8.56
N GLY A 110 0.74 12.83 -8.92
CA GLY A 110 1.99 13.25 -9.56
C GLY A 110 3.24 12.96 -8.71
N PHE A 111 3.14 13.15 -7.39
CA PHE A 111 4.20 12.77 -6.47
C PHE A 111 4.32 11.25 -6.30
N ALA A 112 3.19 10.53 -6.29
CA ALA A 112 3.20 9.06 -6.24
C ALA A 112 3.95 8.47 -7.46
N PHE A 113 3.64 8.95 -8.67
CA PHE A 113 4.33 8.53 -9.90
C PHE A 113 5.81 8.96 -9.93
N SER A 114 6.15 10.12 -9.36
CA SER A 114 7.55 10.53 -9.21
C SER A 114 8.33 9.55 -8.32
N VAL A 115 7.72 9.06 -7.23
CA VAL A 115 8.31 8.03 -6.38
C VAL A 115 8.38 6.68 -7.10
N PHE A 116 7.36 6.32 -7.87
CA PHE A 116 7.39 5.10 -8.70
C PHE A 116 8.53 5.13 -9.73
N ALA A 117 8.72 6.25 -10.43
CA ALA A 117 9.85 6.43 -11.34
C ALA A 117 11.19 6.32 -10.60
N LYS A 118 11.28 6.82 -9.35
CA LYS A 118 12.48 6.65 -8.50
C LYS A 118 12.73 5.18 -8.13
N ILE A 119 11.68 4.38 -7.90
CA ILE A 119 11.80 2.92 -7.68
C ILE A 119 12.44 2.27 -8.90
N LEU A 120 11.89 2.52 -10.10
CA LEU A 120 12.41 1.96 -11.35
C LEU A 120 13.85 2.42 -11.64
N LYS A 121 14.14 3.72 -11.47
CA LYS A 121 15.48 4.28 -11.70
C LYS A 121 16.54 3.69 -10.77
N ARG A 122 16.16 3.26 -9.56
CA ARG A 122 17.05 2.57 -8.61
C ARG A 122 17.20 1.07 -8.89
N GLY A 123 16.57 0.56 -9.95
CA GLY A 123 16.60 -0.87 -10.29
C GLY A 123 15.77 -1.73 -9.34
N TYR A 124 14.88 -1.14 -8.54
CA TYR A 124 13.98 -1.93 -7.71
C TYR A 124 12.82 -2.46 -8.53
N HIS A 125 12.43 -3.70 -8.26
CA HIS A 125 11.20 -4.27 -8.77
C HIS A 125 10.02 -3.89 -7.85
N PRO A 126 9.09 -3.02 -8.30
CA PRO A 126 7.87 -2.76 -7.54
C PRO A 126 7.07 -4.06 -7.37
N ASN A 127 6.55 -4.26 -6.16
CA ASN A 127 5.66 -5.37 -5.88
C ASN A 127 4.23 -5.07 -6.36
N ALA A 128 3.39 -6.11 -6.46
CA ALA A 128 1.98 -5.99 -6.85
C ALA A 128 1.23 -4.95 -5.98
N ILE A 129 1.54 -4.89 -4.68
CA ILE A 129 0.95 -3.91 -3.76
C ILE A 129 1.20 -2.47 -4.24
N THR A 130 2.42 -2.13 -4.63
CA THR A 130 2.76 -0.79 -5.11
C THR A 130 1.98 -0.42 -6.38
N LEU A 131 1.85 -1.36 -7.31
CA LEU A 131 1.09 -1.17 -8.55
C LEU A 131 -0.41 -1.02 -8.25
N ASN A 132 -0.95 -1.87 -7.38
CA ASN A 132 -2.34 -1.84 -6.92
C ASN A 132 -2.68 -0.52 -6.25
N THR A 133 -1.80 0.01 -5.42
CA THR A 133 -1.98 1.32 -4.77
C THR A 133 -2.03 2.47 -5.79
N LEU A 134 -1.21 2.46 -6.84
CA LEU A 134 -1.24 3.47 -7.89
C LEU A 134 -2.52 3.38 -8.74
N MET A 135 -2.88 2.18 -9.19
CA MET A 135 -4.10 1.96 -9.97
C MET A 135 -5.35 2.33 -9.18
N ARG A 136 -5.41 1.94 -7.90
CA ARG A 136 -6.51 2.33 -7.00
C ARG A 136 -6.59 3.84 -6.86
N GLY A 137 -5.46 4.52 -6.63
CA GLY A 137 -5.42 5.96 -6.52
C GLY A 137 -5.93 6.68 -7.77
N LEU A 138 -5.63 6.15 -8.97
CA LEU A 138 -6.18 6.64 -10.24
C LEU A 138 -7.70 6.41 -10.34
N CYS A 139 -8.17 5.19 -10.05
CA CYS A 139 -9.59 4.88 -10.05
C CYS A 139 -10.39 5.74 -9.05
N ASP A 140 -9.86 5.95 -7.84
CA ASP A 140 -10.52 6.75 -6.80
C ASP A 140 -10.55 8.25 -7.14
N LYS A 141 -9.62 8.73 -7.98
CA LYS A 141 -9.66 10.09 -8.55
C LYS A 141 -10.62 10.22 -9.75
N GLY A 142 -11.13 9.10 -10.28
CA GLY A 142 -11.95 9.04 -11.49
C GLY A 142 -11.15 8.88 -12.78
N ASP A 143 -9.82 8.81 -12.72
CA ASP A 143 -8.92 8.67 -13.87
C ASP A 143 -8.77 7.19 -14.29
N VAL A 144 -9.88 6.47 -14.43
CA VAL A 144 -9.91 5.01 -14.71
C VAL A 144 -9.18 4.66 -16.01
N LYS A 145 -9.24 5.53 -17.02
CA LYS A 145 -8.51 5.35 -18.29
C LYS A 145 -7.00 5.29 -18.07
N GLU A 146 -6.46 6.14 -17.20
CA GLU A 146 -5.03 6.11 -16.88
C GLU A 146 -4.67 4.90 -16.02
N ALA A 147 -5.61 4.38 -15.21
CA ALA A 147 -5.40 3.13 -14.47
C ALA A 147 -5.22 1.94 -15.42
N LEU A 148 -6.05 1.87 -16.47
CA LEU A 148 -5.93 0.85 -17.54
C LEU A 148 -4.64 1.03 -18.36
N ASN A 149 -4.27 2.27 -18.70
CA ASN A 149 -3.00 2.56 -19.36
C ASN A 149 -1.79 2.11 -18.52
N LEU A 150 -1.84 2.32 -17.19
CA LEU A 150 -0.82 1.82 -16.28
C LEU A 150 -0.78 0.29 -16.27
N HIS A 151 -1.95 -0.37 -16.23
CA HIS A 151 -2.08 -1.83 -16.31
C HIS A 151 -1.37 -2.39 -17.55
N ASP A 152 -1.67 -1.85 -18.73
CA ASP A 152 -1.08 -2.34 -19.98
C ASP A 152 0.44 -2.15 -20.00
N LYS A 153 0.91 -0.98 -19.53
CA LYS A 153 2.34 -0.67 -19.44
C LYS A 153 3.09 -1.64 -18.53
N VAL A 154 2.54 -1.96 -17.35
CA VAL A 154 3.24 -2.83 -16.40
C VAL A 154 3.24 -4.29 -16.88
N ILE A 155 2.20 -4.73 -17.59
CA ILE A 155 2.22 -6.05 -18.24
C ILE A 155 3.30 -6.12 -19.31
N VAL A 156 3.42 -5.10 -20.18
CA VAL A 156 4.48 -5.02 -21.20
C VAL A 156 5.87 -5.03 -20.58
N LEU A 157 6.04 -4.41 -19.41
CA LEU A 157 7.27 -4.45 -18.63
C LEU A 157 7.53 -5.80 -17.92
N GLY A 158 6.64 -6.78 -18.09
CA GLY A 158 6.79 -8.13 -17.53
C GLY A 158 6.29 -8.28 -16.09
N PHE A 159 5.57 -7.31 -15.54
CA PHE A 159 4.98 -7.44 -14.22
C PHE A 159 3.75 -8.36 -14.27
N ARG A 160 3.65 -9.26 -13.30
CA ARG A 160 2.47 -10.10 -13.10
C ARG A 160 1.51 -9.40 -12.15
N LEU A 161 0.29 -9.18 -12.64
CA LEU A 161 -0.81 -8.62 -11.86
C LEU A 161 -1.65 -9.75 -11.26
N ASP A 162 -2.24 -9.48 -10.10
CA ASP A 162 -3.04 -10.44 -9.34
C ASP A 162 -4.54 -10.17 -9.47
N GLN A 163 -5.36 -11.10 -8.97
CA GLN A 163 -6.82 -10.96 -8.97
C GLN A 163 -7.28 -9.67 -8.27
N PHE A 164 -6.54 -9.21 -7.25
CA PHE A 164 -6.85 -7.97 -6.56
C PHE A 164 -6.69 -6.74 -7.47
N THR A 165 -5.66 -6.75 -8.33
CA THR A 165 -5.43 -5.71 -9.35
C THR A 165 -6.65 -5.58 -10.25
N TYR A 166 -7.12 -6.69 -10.82
CA TYR A 166 -8.28 -6.69 -11.71
C TYR A 166 -9.57 -6.28 -10.97
N GLY A 167 -9.73 -6.69 -9.71
CA GLY A 167 -10.84 -6.22 -8.87
C GLY A 167 -10.87 -4.69 -8.71
N ILE A 168 -9.70 -4.03 -8.62
CA ILE A 168 -9.61 -2.55 -8.59
C ILE A 168 -10.12 -1.95 -9.91
N LEU A 169 -9.67 -2.49 -11.04
CA LEU A 169 -10.00 -1.96 -12.37
C LEU A 169 -11.48 -2.17 -12.71
N ILE A 170 -12.02 -3.37 -12.42
CA ILE A 170 -13.45 -3.70 -12.59
C ILE A 170 -14.30 -2.73 -11.76
N ASN A 171 -13.97 -2.56 -10.47
CA ASN A 171 -14.69 -1.61 -9.61
C ASN A 171 -14.58 -0.16 -10.12
N GLY A 172 -13.42 0.26 -10.61
CA GLY A 172 -13.22 1.56 -11.24
C GLY A 172 -14.13 1.77 -12.46
N LEU A 173 -14.16 0.80 -13.38
CA LEU A 173 -15.02 0.80 -14.56
C LEU A 173 -16.51 0.85 -14.19
N SER A 174 -16.94 0.06 -13.21
CA SER A 174 -18.33 0.08 -12.73
C SER A 174 -18.72 1.45 -12.15
N LYS A 175 -17.83 2.10 -11.38
CA LYS A 175 -18.09 3.43 -10.79
C LYS A 175 -18.28 4.53 -11.83
N ILE A 176 -17.66 4.40 -13.01
CA ILE A 176 -17.83 5.37 -14.12
C ILE A 176 -18.91 4.96 -15.13
N GLY A 177 -19.71 3.93 -14.81
CA GLY A 177 -20.80 3.45 -15.66
C GLY A 177 -20.36 2.64 -16.89
N LYS A 178 -19.09 2.21 -16.95
CA LYS A 178 -18.56 1.37 -18.04
C LYS A 178 -18.74 -0.12 -17.73
N THR A 179 -19.98 -0.53 -17.51
CA THR A 179 -20.33 -1.87 -17.01
C THR A 179 -19.95 -2.99 -17.99
N GLU A 180 -20.14 -2.77 -19.29
CA GLU A 180 -19.81 -3.74 -20.34
C GLU A 180 -18.31 -4.07 -20.35
N ALA A 181 -17.46 -3.03 -20.27
CA ALA A 181 -16.01 -3.20 -20.18
C ALA A 181 -15.60 -3.90 -18.87
N ALA A 182 -16.30 -3.63 -17.76
CA ALA A 182 -16.05 -4.31 -16.49
C ALA A 182 -16.37 -5.82 -16.57
N ILE A 183 -17.46 -6.19 -17.24
CA ILE A 183 -17.86 -7.58 -17.47
C ILE A 183 -16.88 -8.28 -18.42
N GLU A 184 -16.45 -7.60 -19.48
CA GLU A 184 -15.45 -8.13 -20.41
C GLU A 184 -14.15 -8.45 -19.68
N LEU A 185 -13.63 -7.50 -18.88
CA LEU A 185 -12.43 -7.71 -18.08
C LEU A 185 -12.61 -8.87 -17.09
N LEU A 186 -13.76 -8.98 -16.42
CA LEU A 186 -14.07 -10.10 -15.52
C LEU A 186 -14.04 -11.46 -16.24
N ARG A 187 -14.50 -11.53 -17.49
CA ARG A 187 -14.46 -12.78 -18.28
C ARG A 187 -13.04 -13.17 -18.66
N THR A 188 -12.18 -12.20 -19.01
CA THR A 188 -10.78 -12.48 -19.38
C THR A 188 -9.96 -13.08 -18.23
N ILE A 189 -10.31 -12.79 -16.98
CA ILE A 189 -9.60 -13.33 -15.80
C ILE A 189 -10.15 -14.66 -15.29
N GLN A 190 -11.33 -15.08 -15.76
CA GLN A 190 -11.99 -16.34 -15.39
C GLN A 190 -11.82 -17.44 -16.45
N ALA A 191 -11.32 -17.08 -17.64
CA ALA A 191 -11.00 -17.99 -18.73
C ALA A 191 -9.61 -18.60 -18.55
#